data_AF-A0A560DYK7-F1
#
_entry.id   AF-A0A560DYK7-F1
#
_cell.length_a   1.000
_cell.length_b   1.000
_cell.length_c   1.000
_cell.angle_alpha   90.00
_cell.angle_beta   90.00
_cell.angle_gamma   90.00
#
_symmetry.space_group_name_H-M   'P 1'
#
loop_
_entity.id
_entity.type
_entity.pdbx_description
1 polymer ?
#
loop_
_entity_poly.entity_id
_entity_poly.type
_entity_poly.pdbx_seq_one_letter_code
_entity_poly.pdbx_strand_id
1 'polypeptide(L)'
;MLKDGTYAAWYKTPIDQGTGIVHVADGQIWGRDSLMTYHGSCQVDGDRFTATVLTRRHTDGRATVFGVEDELTLNIEGTCPGKIATYTATAAQAPGIVLQGTLILTEQAAAREPAGEIPAFNPDKLPKLPKRSR
;
A
#
# COMPACT_ATOMS: atom_id res chain seq x y z
N MET A 1 -10.09 1.20 -17.18
CA MET A 1 -10.61 0.35 -16.09
C MET A 1 -9.51 -0.09 -15.14
N LEU A 2 -9.82 -0.25 -13.85
CA LEU A 2 -8.93 -0.84 -12.85
C LEU A 2 -8.73 -2.33 -13.18
N LYS A 3 -7.49 -2.80 -13.20
CA LYS A 3 -7.14 -4.16 -13.63
C LYS A 3 -6.71 -5.00 -12.43
N ASP A 4 -6.75 -6.30 -12.60
CA ASP A 4 -6.07 -7.19 -11.68
C ASP A 4 -4.56 -6.96 -11.73
N GLY A 5 -3.93 -6.89 -10.56
CA GLY A 5 -2.52 -6.60 -10.45
C GLY A 5 -2.10 -6.05 -9.09
N THR A 6 -0.81 -5.72 -9.01
CA THR A 6 -0.20 -5.05 -7.87
C THR A 6 -0.03 -3.57 -8.18
N TYR A 7 -0.28 -2.74 -7.19
CA TYR A 7 -0.30 -1.30 -7.29
C TYR A 7 0.57 -0.69 -6.18
N ALA A 8 1.40 0.28 -6.55
CA ALA A 8 1.92 1.23 -5.58
C ALA A 8 0.82 2.23 -5.25
N ALA A 9 0.54 2.43 -3.97
CA ALA A 9 -0.44 3.38 -3.49
C ALA A 9 0.26 4.58 -2.86
N TRP A 10 -0.19 5.77 -3.22
CA TRP A 10 0.11 7.01 -2.51
C TRP A 10 -1.20 7.64 -2.07
N TYR A 11 -1.26 8.14 -0.84
CA TYR A 11 -2.47 8.73 -0.31
C TYR A 11 -2.16 9.87 0.66
N LYS A 12 -3.13 10.77 0.82
CA LYS A 12 -3.08 11.87 1.78
C LYS A 12 -4.46 12.19 2.37
N THR A 13 -4.45 12.69 3.59
CA THR A 13 -5.56 13.39 4.24
C THR A 13 -5.10 14.83 4.53
N PRO A 14 -5.96 15.71 5.08
CA PRO A 14 -5.52 17.02 5.57
C PRO A 14 -4.49 16.95 6.72
N ILE A 15 -4.34 15.78 7.36
CA ILE A 15 -3.51 15.59 8.56
C ILE A 15 -2.14 15.03 8.20
N ASP A 16 -2.08 14.00 7.34
CA ASP A 16 -0.85 13.28 7.01
C ASP A 16 -0.94 12.61 5.64
N GLN A 17 0.16 12.03 5.17
CA GLN A 17 0.26 11.28 3.93
C GLN A 17 1.06 9.99 4.11
N GLY A 18 0.85 9.04 3.20
CA GLY A 18 1.53 7.75 3.27
C GLY A 18 1.58 7.04 1.92
N THR A 19 2.23 5.89 1.96
CA THR A 19 2.37 5.00 0.81
C THR A 19 2.13 3.57 1.25
N GLY A 20 1.57 2.76 0.36
CA GLY A 20 1.32 1.34 0.60
C GLY A 20 1.41 0.52 -0.68
N ILE A 21 1.18 -0.77 -0.55
CA ILE A 21 1.01 -1.70 -1.67
C ILE A 21 -0.43 -2.21 -1.63
N VAL A 22 -1.06 -2.23 -2.79
CA VAL A 22 -2.43 -2.71 -2.98
C VAL A 22 -2.42 -3.77 -4.08
N HIS A 23 -3.17 -4.83 -3.87
CA HIS A 23 -3.43 -5.88 -4.83
C HIS A 23 -4.93 -5.87 -5.15
N VAL A 24 -5.23 -6.05 -6.43
CA VAL A 24 -6.60 -6.23 -6.93
C VAL A 24 -6.61 -7.54 -7.70
N ALA A 25 -7.54 -8.43 -7.38
CA ALA A 25 -7.82 -9.62 -8.19
C ALA A 25 -9.20 -10.16 -7.88
N ASP A 26 -9.89 -10.69 -8.87
CA ASP A 26 -11.15 -11.44 -8.69
C ASP A 26 -12.22 -10.67 -7.87
N GLY A 27 -12.31 -9.35 -8.08
CA GLY A 27 -13.25 -8.47 -7.36
C GLY A 27 -12.88 -8.23 -5.89
N GLN A 28 -11.67 -8.60 -5.47
CA GLN A 28 -11.12 -8.33 -4.14
C GLN A 28 -10.01 -7.28 -4.21
N ILE A 29 -9.83 -6.58 -3.10
CA ILE A 29 -8.76 -5.61 -2.91
C ILE A 29 -8.13 -5.82 -1.53
N TRP A 30 -6.82 -5.94 -1.49
CA TRP A 30 -6.09 -6.12 -0.22
C TRP A 30 -4.69 -5.52 -0.31
N GLY A 31 -4.04 -5.31 0.83
CA GLY A 31 -2.74 -4.66 0.83
C GLY A 31 -2.24 -4.35 2.21
N ARG A 32 -1.21 -3.50 2.25
CA ARG A 32 -0.67 -2.97 3.51
C ARG A 32 0.18 -1.72 3.28
N ASP A 33 0.39 -1.01 4.37
CA ASP A 33 1.50 -0.07 4.54
C ASP A 33 2.31 -0.43 5.79
N SER A 34 3.12 0.52 6.26
CA SER A 34 3.95 0.40 7.45
C SER A 34 3.17 0.28 8.77
N LEU A 35 1.88 0.62 8.81
CA LEU A 35 1.05 0.64 10.03
C LEU A 35 -0.14 -0.33 9.97
N MET A 36 -0.77 -0.46 8.81
CA MET A 36 -2.08 -1.07 8.62
C MET A 36 -2.07 -2.12 7.50
N THR A 37 -2.91 -3.15 7.65
CA THR A 37 -3.32 -4.04 6.56
C THR A 37 -4.68 -3.62 6.03
N TYR A 38 -4.97 -3.92 4.77
CA TYR A 38 -6.25 -3.62 4.12
C TYR A 38 -6.83 -4.88 3.49
N HIS A 39 -8.15 -5.06 3.55
CA HIS A 39 -8.86 -6.14 2.89
C HIS A 39 -10.31 -5.75 2.60
N GLY A 40 -10.81 -6.11 1.42
CA GLY A 40 -12.14 -5.68 0.99
C GLY A 40 -12.57 -6.21 -0.36
N SER A 41 -13.72 -5.74 -0.80
CA SER A 41 -14.25 -5.98 -2.14
C SER A 41 -14.05 -4.76 -3.04
N CYS A 42 -13.92 -5.00 -4.34
CA CYS A 42 -13.82 -3.97 -5.35
C CYS A 42 -14.74 -4.31 -6.53
N GLN A 43 -15.50 -3.33 -6.99
CA GLN A 43 -16.34 -3.42 -8.17
C GLN A 43 -15.84 -2.43 -9.21
N VAL A 44 -15.69 -2.89 -10.44
CA VAL A 44 -15.19 -2.08 -11.56
C VAL A 44 -16.30 -1.98 -12.60
N ASP A 45 -16.61 -0.74 -12.99
CA ASP A 45 -17.60 -0.41 -14.03
C ASP A 45 -16.96 0.56 -15.03
N GLY A 46 -16.49 0.03 -16.16
CA GLY A 46 -15.71 0.78 -17.13
C GLY A 46 -14.48 1.44 -16.48
N ASP A 47 -14.37 2.75 -16.58
CA ASP A 47 -13.27 3.49 -15.95
C ASP A 47 -13.54 3.88 -14.50
N ARG A 48 -14.73 3.61 -13.95
CA ARG A 48 -15.03 3.85 -12.54
C ARG A 48 -14.81 2.59 -11.72
N PHE A 49 -14.49 2.75 -10.45
CA PHE A 49 -14.49 1.65 -9.49
C PHE A 49 -14.97 2.13 -8.12
N THR A 50 -15.56 1.20 -7.38
CA THR A 50 -15.92 1.37 -5.98
C THR A 50 -15.29 0.25 -5.16
N ALA A 51 -15.03 0.51 -3.88
CA ALA A 51 -14.55 -0.52 -2.97
C ALA A 51 -14.98 -0.24 -1.53
N THR A 52 -15.16 -1.31 -0.77
CA THR A 52 -15.33 -1.26 0.69
C THR A 52 -14.17 -2.01 1.30
N VAL A 53 -13.33 -1.29 2.06
CA VAL A 53 -12.05 -1.80 2.55
C VAL A 53 -12.00 -1.69 4.07
N LEU A 54 -11.87 -2.83 4.75
CA LEU A 54 -11.52 -2.86 6.16
C LEU A 54 -10.01 -2.68 6.30
N THR A 55 -9.62 -1.75 7.15
CA THR A 55 -8.22 -1.51 7.52
C THR A 55 -8.02 -1.92 8.98
N ARG A 56 -6.91 -2.59 9.27
CA ARG A 56 -6.59 -3.05 10.62
C ARG A 56 -5.13 -2.78 10.94
N ARG A 57 -4.88 -2.23 12.13
CA ARG A 57 -3.53 -1.98 12.64
C ARG A 57 -2.77 -3.28 12.88
N HIS A 58 -1.50 -3.27 12.47
CA HIS A 58 -0.52 -4.31 12.81
C HIS A 58 0.72 -3.77 13.52
N THR A 59 0.95 -2.45 13.49
CA THR A 59 2.09 -1.80 14.16
C THR A 59 1.62 -0.65 15.03
N ASP A 60 2.07 -0.64 16.29
CA ASP A 60 1.76 0.37 17.30
C ASP A 60 2.69 1.59 17.23
N GLY A 61 2.36 2.63 18.00
CA GLY A 61 3.28 3.74 18.30
C GLY A 61 3.16 4.98 17.41
N ARG A 62 2.46 4.91 16.27
CA ARG A 62 2.16 6.09 15.43
C ARG A 62 0.67 6.15 15.08
N ALA A 63 0.12 7.37 15.07
CA ALA A 63 -1.24 7.62 14.57
C ALA A 63 -1.37 7.27 13.08
N THR A 64 -2.56 6.80 12.69
CA THR A 64 -2.92 6.62 11.27
C THR A 64 -3.20 7.97 10.60
N VAL A 65 -3.32 7.97 9.27
CA VAL A 65 -3.72 9.17 8.52
C VAL A 65 -5.15 9.65 8.80
N PHE A 66 -5.96 8.82 9.48
CA PHE A 66 -7.29 9.15 9.99
C PHE A 66 -7.29 9.46 11.51
N GLY A 67 -6.13 9.45 12.17
CA GLY A 67 -6.01 9.65 13.62
C GLY A 67 -5.70 8.35 14.39
N VAL A 68 -6.38 8.12 15.51
CA VAL A 68 -5.98 7.09 16.51
C VAL A 68 -6.75 5.77 16.41
N GLU A 69 -7.55 5.59 15.35
CA GLU A 69 -8.37 4.39 15.16
C GLU A 69 -7.51 3.17 14.79
N ASP A 70 -7.80 2.02 15.42
CA ASP A 70 -7.11 0.75 15.16
C ASP A 70 -7.74 -0.06 14.02
N GLU A 71 -9.02 0.21 13.75
CA GLU A 71 -9.79 -0.42 12.68
C GLU A 71 -10.75 0.59 12.03
N LEU A 72 -10.69 0.71 10.70
CA LEU A 72 -11.60 1.60 9.95
C LEU A 72 -12.13 0.90 8.71
N THR A 73 -13.38 1.20 8.36
CA THR A 73 -13.99 0.78 7.10
C THR A 73 -14.00 1.97 6.14
N LEU A 74 -13.24 1.85 5.05
CA LEU A 74 -13.17 2.85 4.01
C LEU A 74 -14.19 2.55 2.91
N ASN A 75 -14.99 3.55 2.57
CA ASN A 75 -15.79 3.58 1.35
C ASN A 75 -15.03 4.36 0.30
N ILE A 76 -14.69 3.70 -0.80
CA ILE A 76 -13.81 4.20 -1.85
C ILE A 76 -14.59 4.37 -3.14
N GLU A 77 -14.37 5.50 -3.80
CA GLU A 77 -14.81 5.76 -5.17
C GLU A 77 -13.64 6.32 -5.97
N GLY A 78 -13.45 5.82 -7.19
CA GLY A 78 -12.35 6.27 -8.02
C GLY A 78 -12.56 6.05 -9.51
N THR A 79 -11.57 6.53 -10.26
CA THR A 79 -11.49 6.37 -11.70
C THR A 79 -10.11 5.86 -12.10
N CYS A 80 -10.05 5.05 -13.16
CA CYS A 80 -8.84 4.45 -13.66
C CYS A 80 -8.88 4.42 -15.21
N PRO A 81 -8.45 5.51 -15.87
CA PRO A 81 -8.42 5.57 -17.34
C PRO A 81 -7.26 4.74 -17.96
N GLY A 82 -6.37 4.15 -17.15
CA GLY A 82 -5.20 3.43 -17.66
C GLY A 82 -4.38 2.73 -16.57
N LYS A 83 -3.08 3.00 -16.52
CA LYS A 83 -2.17 2.43 -15.50
C LYS A 83 -2.22 3.17 -14.16
N ILE A 84 -2.77 4.38 -14.15
CA ILE A 84 -2.87 5.23 -12.97
C ILE A 84 -4.35 5.42 -12.64
N ALA A 85 -4.73 5.08 -11.42
CA ALA A 85 -6.06 5.33 -10.87
C ALA A 85 -6.00 6.44 -9.82
N THR A 86 -7.05 7.23 -9.72
CA THR A 86 -7.25 8.21 -8.64
C THR A 86 -8.53 7.91 -7.91
N TYR A 87 -8.54 8.08 -6.58
CA TYR A 87 -9.70 7.78 -5.77
C TYR A 87 -9.83 8.72 -4.58
N THR A 88 -11.05 8.79 -4.05
CA THR A 88 -11.33 9.34 -2.73
C THR A 88 -11.86 8.24 -1.82
N ALA A 89 -11.53 8.33 -0.54
CA ALA A 89 -12.04 7.43 0.48
C ALA A 89 -12.55 8.19 1.70
N THR A 90 -13.61 7.66 2.30
CA THR A 90 -14.21 8.19 3.54
C THR A 90 -14.45 7.07 4.53
N ALA A 91 -14.45 7.39 5.82
CA ALA A 91 -14.74 6.45 6.89
C ALA A 91 -15.80 7.04 7.82
N ALA A 92 -16.80 6.25 8.20
CA ALA A 92 -17.81 6.68 9.18
C ALA A 92 -17.21 6.92 10.57
N GLN A 93 -16.13 6.21 10.89
CA GLN A 93 -15.34 6.35 12.12
C GLN A 93 -14.58 7.68 12.18
N ALA A 94 -14.30 8.30 11.03
CA ALA A 94 -13.59 9.58 10.94
C ALA A 94 -14.38 10.59 10.08
N PRO A 95 -15.55 11.08 10.56
CA PRO A 95 -16.40 12.00 9.80
C PRO A 95 -15.67 13.28 9.40
N GLY A 96 -15.90 13.72 8.16
CA GLY A 96 -15.31 14.96 7.62
C GLY A 96 -13.87 14.83 7.12
N ILE A 97 -13.22 13.68 7.32
CA ILE A 97 -11.90 13.40 6.74
C ILE A 97 -12.07 12.67 5.41
N VAL A 98 -11.60 13.31 4.34
CA VAL A 98 -11.51 12.71 3.01
C VAL A 98 -10.05 12.37 2.72
N LEU A 99 -9.80 11.09 2.43
CA LEU A 99 -8.52 10.63 1.92
C LEU A 99 -8.54 10.72 0.40
N GLN A 100 -7.50 11.30 -0.18
CA GLN A 100 -7.25 11.30 -1.62
C GLN A 100 -6.11 10.35 -1.91
N GLY A 101 -6.26 9.50 -2.92
CA GLY A 101 -5.22 8.53 -3.26
C GLY A 101 -5.03 8.32 -4.75
N THR A 102 -3.85 7.79 -5.06
CA THR A 102 -3.42 7.41 -6.39
C THR A 102 -2.90 5.97 -6.33
N LEU A 103 -3.38 5.12 -7.23
CA LEU A 103 -2.84 3.78 -7.46
C LEU A 103 -2.08 3.77 -8.77
N ILE A 104 -0.86 3.21 -8.76
CA ILE A 104 0.00 3.10 -9.93
C ILE A 104 0.27 1.61 -10.16
N LEU A 105 -0.25 1.07 -11.27
CA LEU A 105 -0.06 -0.35 -11.61
C LEU A 105 1.43 -0.64 -11.76
N THR A 106 1.93 -1.56 -10.94
CA THR A 106 3.32 -2.02 -11.04
C THR A 106 3.42 -2.99 -12.20
N GLU A 107 4.37 -2.76 -13.10
CA GLU A 107 4.72 -3.76 -14.09
C GLU A 107 5.36 -4.95 -13.37
N GLN A 108 4.83 -6.14 -13.63
CA GLN A 108 5.47 -7.36 -13.14
C GLN A 108 6.79 -7.48 -13.90
N ALA A 109 7.91 -7.17 -13.23
CA ALA A 109 9.22 -7.51 -13.77
C ALA A 109 9.18 -9.00 -14.09
N ALA A 110 9.59 -9.37 -15.32
CA ALA A 110 9.77 -10.76 -15.68
C ALA A 110 10.50 -11.46 -14.53
N ALA A 111 10.02 -12.65 -14.14
CA ALA A 111 10.59 -13.42 -13.04
C ALA A 111 12.10 -13.31 -13.13
N ARG A 112 12.73 -12.69 -12.11
CA ARG A 112 14.20 -12.54 -12.09
C ARG A 112 14.75 -13.91 -12.45
N GLU A 113 15.55 -13.98 -13.52
CA GLU A 113 16.34 -15.17 -13.78
C GLU A 113 16.97 -15.58 -12.46
N PRO A 114 16.95 -16.88 -12.10
CA PRO A 114 17.47 -17.35 -10.83
C PRO A 114 18.82 -16.68 -10.64
N ALA A 115 18.94 -15.90 -9.56
CA ALA A 115 20.17 -15.20 -9.25
C ALA A 115 21.27 -16.25 -9.32
N GLY A 116 22.20 -16.08 -10.27
CA GLY A 116 23.36 -16.98 -10.39
C GLY A 116 23.98 -17.17 -9.01
N GLU A 117 24.55 -18.36 -8.76
CA GLU A 117 25.06 -18.79 -7.45
C GLU A 117 25.49 -17.62 -6.56
N ILE A 118 24.65 -17.31 -5.56
CA ILE A 118 25.00 -16.30 -4.55
C ILE A 118 26.22 -16.86 -3.83
N PRO A 119 27.40 -16.20 -3.89
CA PRO A 119 28.58 -16.70 -3.21
C PRO A 119 28.26 -16.86 -1.72
N ALA A 120 28.72 -17.96 -1.12
CA ALA A 120 28.58 -18.16 0.31
C ALA A 120 29.14 -16.93 1.06
N PHE A 121 28.39 -16.47 2.07
CA PHE A 121 28.82 -15.38 2.93
C PHE A 121 30.20 -15.67 3.50
N ASN A 122 31.16 -14.76 3.29
CA ASN A 122 32.52 -14.89 3.79
C ASN A 122 32.81 -13.77 4.81
N PRO A 123 32.88 -14.09 6.12
CA PRO A 123 33.14 -13.10 7.16
C PRO A 123 34.53 -12.46 7.08
N ASP A 124 35.52 -13.11 6.45
CA ASP A 124 36.89 -12.58 6.31
C ASP A 124 36.97 -11.42 5.32
N LYS A 125 35.96 -11.27 4.45
CA LYS A 125 35.84 -10.14 3.53
C LYS A 125 35.18 -8.91 4.16
N LEU A 126 34.77 -8.99 5.42
CA LEU A 126 34.20 -7.85 6.11
C LEU A 126 35.27 -6.78 6.38
N PRO A 127 34.95 -5.48 6.25
CA PRO A 127 35.84 -4.41 6.67
C PRO A 127 36.21 -4.57 8.14
N LYS A 128 37.51 -4.51 8.46
CA LYS A 128 37.94 -4.52 9.86
C LYS A 128 37.49 -3.23 10.54
N LEU A 129 36.87 -3.36 11.71
CA LEU A 129 36.49 -2.20 12.50
C LEU A 129 37.73 -1.38 12.87
N PRO A 130 37.66 -0.04 12.82
CA PRO A 130 38.76 0.80 13.26
C PRO A 130 39.03 0.57 14.75
N LYS A 131 40.32 0.52 15.12
CA LYS A 131 40.72 0.41 16.53
C LYS A 131 40.25 1.67 17.26
N ARG A 132 39.34 1.52 18.21
CA ARG A 132 39.01 2.59 19.16
C ARG A 132 40.22 2.81 20.07
N SER A 133 40.86 3.97 19.96
CA SER A 133 41.82 4.44 20.96
C SER A 133 41.08 4.65 22.28
N ARG A 134 41.61 4.09 23.37
CA ARG A 134 41.15 4.37 24.74
C ARG A 134 41.68 5.71 25.21
#